data_AF-A0A518H4C0-F1
#
_entry.id   AF-A0A518H4C0-F1
#
_cell.length_a   1.000
_cell.length_b   1.000
_cell.length_c   1.000
_cell.angle_alpha   90.00
_cell.angle_beta   90.00
_cell.angle_gamma   90.00
#
_symmetry.space_group_name_H-M   'P 1'
#
loop_
_entity.id
_entity.type
_entity.pdbx_description
1 polymer ?
#
loop_
_entity_poly.entity_id
_entity_poly.type
_entity_poly.pdbx_seq_one_letter_code
_entity_poly.pdbx_strand_id
1 'polypeptide(L)'
;MNHEGLTDLYNRFHGPNESAADIQTLRDLHVEMDRAVAAAYGWSDFDLGHGFHETRQGTRFTLSEPARREVLARLLTLNHECHAEEVARGLHDTKKGGTRAKGAGKAKGRAKQAGAGPTLFE
;
A
#
# COMPACT_ATOMS: atom_id res chain seq x y z
N MET A 1 15.63 23.81 -17.84
CA MET A 1 14.90 23.21 -16.70
C MET A 1 13.90 22.24 -17.29
N ASN A 2 13.99 20.96 -16.96
CA ASN A 2 13.05 19.96 -17.46
C ASN A 2 11.70 20.20 -16.76
N HIS A 3 10.73 20.77 -17.47
CA HIS A 3 9.36 20.98 -17.00
C HIS A 3 8.56 19.66 -17.06
N GLU A 4 9.10 18.58 -16.49
CA GLU A 4 8.42 17.30 -16.40
C GLU A 4 7.63 17.22 -15.09
N GLY A 5 6.38 16.76 -15.17
CA GLY A 5 5.56 16.48 -14.00
C GLY A 5 5.92 15.15 -13.35
N LEU A 6 5.45 14.93 -12.10
CA LEU A 6 5.65 13.64 -11.40
C LEU A 6 5.14 12.44 -12.20
N THR A 7 4.02 12.60 -12.91
CA THR A 7 3.48 11.53 -13.75
C THR A 7 4.46 11.11 -14.84
N ASP A 8 5.07 12.08 -15.53
CA ASP A 8 6.02 11.82 -16.62
C ASP A 8 7.29 11.17 -16.08
N LEU A 9 7.80 11.66 -14.94
CA LEU A 9 8.94 11.08 -14.26
C LEU A 9 8.68 9.62 -13.86
N TYR A 10 7.52 9.31 -13.28
CA TYR A 10 7.19 7.94 -12.88
C TYR A 10 6.96 7.02 -14.09
N ASN A 11 6.43 7.54 -15.20
CA ASN A 11 6.34 6.76 -16.44
C ASN A 11 7.74 6.36 -16.93
N ARG A 12 8.70 7.29 -16.93
CA ARG A 12 10.11 7.01 -17.26
C ARG A 12 10.74 6.04 -16.27
N PHE A 13 10.52 6.24 -14.98
CA PHE A 13 11.00 5.34 -13.92
C PHE A 13 10.55 3.89 -14.15
N HIS A 14 9.32 3.65 -14.60
CA HIS A 14 8.81 2.31 -14.91
C HIS A 14 9.12 1.81 -16.32
N GLY A 15 9.71 2.63 -17.20
CA GLY A 15 10.03 2.25 -18.57
C GLY A 15 11.28 1.35 -18.66
N PRO A 16 11.18 0.10 -19.15
CA PRO A 16 12.33 -0.80 -19.25
C PRO A 16 13.40 -0.32 -20.23
N ASN A 17 13.01 0.49 -21.22
CA ASN A 17 13.92 1.05 -22.22
C ASN A 17 14.52 2.40 -21.79
N GLU A 18 14.13 2.93 -20.63
CA GLU A 18 14.70 4.17 -20.09
C GLU A 18 16.09 3.89 -19.52
N SER A 19 17.08 4.60 -20.07
CA SER A 19 18.52 4.42 -19.84
C SER A 19 19.20 5.69 -19.33
N ALA A 20 18.47 6.80 -19.16
CA ALA A 20 19.00 8.03 -18.60
C ALA A 20 19.59 7.80 -17.19
N ALA A 21 20.79 8.34 -16.95
CA ALA A 21 21.57 8.08 -15.74
C ALA A 21 20.87 8.57 -14.46
N ASP A 22 20.11 9.67 -14.55
CA ASP A 22 19.28 10.19 -13.47
C ASP A 22 18.16 9.21 -13.08
N ILE A 23 17.52 8.56 -14.06
CA ILE A 23 16.51 7.54 -13.82
C ILE A 23 17.10 6.26 -13.24
N GLN A 24 18.29 5.83 -13.68
CA GLN A 24 18.97 4.69 -13.05
C GLN A 24 19.30 4.98 -11.59
N THR A 25 19.86 6.17 -11.32
CA THR A 25 20.16 6.61 -9.94
C THR A 25 18.89 6.62 -9.09
N LEU A 26 17.77 7.10 -9.64
CA LEU A 26 16.48 7.10 -8.94
C LEU A 26 15.97 5.69 -8.60
N ARG A 27 16.20 4.71 -9.50
CA ARG A 27 15.89 3.29 -9.25
C ARG A 27 16.78 2.73 -8.15
N ASP A 28 18.08 2.96 -8.20
CA ASP A 28 19.03 2.48 -7.19
C ASP A 28 18.69 3.03 -5.80
N LEU A 29 18.34 4.32 -5.70
CA LEU A 29 17.90 4.93 -4.45
C LEU A 29 16.60 4.31 -3.91
N HIS A 30 15.65 3.93 -4.78
CA HIS A 30 14.45 3.21 -4.35
C HIS A 30 14.78 1.80 -3.83
N VAL A 31 15.71 1.10 -4.49
CA VAL A 31 16.18 -0.22 -4.04
C VAL A 31 16.82 -0.11 -2.66
N GLU A 32 17.69 0.88 -2.46
CA GLU A 32 18.35 1.12 -1.17
C GLU A 32 17.33 1.47 -0.08
N MET A 33 16.38 2.35 -0.38
CA MET A 33 15.31 2.72 0.55
C MET A 33 14.49 1.50 0.99
N ASP A 34 14.04 0.67 0.04
CA ASP A 34 13.24 -0.51 0.36
C ASP A 34 14.03 -1.54 1.18
N ARG A 35 15.33 -1.71 0.89
CA ARG A 35 16.22 -2.56 1.69
C ARG A 35 16.41 -2.03 3.11
N ALA A 36 16.58 -0.72 3.28
CA ALA A 36 16.70 -0.09 4.58
C ALA A 36 15.41 -0.24 5.40
N VAL A 37 14.25 -0.08 4.76
CA VAL A 37 12.95 -0.33 5.39
C VAL A 37 12.83 -1.79 5.81
N ALA A 38 13.12 -2.74 4.93
CA ALA A 38 13.08 -4.17 5.27
C ALA A 38 14.01 -4.48 6.45
N ALA A 39 15.23 -3.96 6.47
CA ALA A 39 16.16 -4.11 7.58
C ALA A 39 15.62 -3.52 8.90
N ALA A 40 14.94 -2.36 8.86
CA ALA A 40 14.34 -1.74 10.04
C ALA A 40 13.22 -2.59 10.65
N TYR A 41 12.50 -3.35 9.83
CA TYR A 41 11.52 -4.36 10.29
C TYR A 41 12.16 -5.71 10.67
N GLY A 42 13.48 -5.87 10.54
CA GLY A 42 14.19 -7.12 10.79
C GLY A 42 14.02 -8.16 9.67
N TRP A 43 13.64 -7.72 8.46
CA TRP A 43 13.33 -8.57 7.31
C TRP A 43 14.47 -8.62 6.28
N SER A 44 15.69 -8.93 6.75
CA SER A 44 16.88 -9.01 5.91
C SER A 44 17.17 -10.43 5.39
N ASP A 45 16.24 -11.36 5.59
CA ASP A 45 16.38 -12.80 5.33
C ASP A 45 15.92 -13.23 3.94
N PHE A 46 15.38 -12.32 3.12
CA PHE A 46 14.97 -12.61 1.74
C PHE A 46 15.35 -11.49 0.77
N ASP A 47 15.51 -11.84 -0.50
CA ASP A 47 15.75 -10.88 -1.56
C ASP A 47 14.43 -10.21 -2.02
N LEU A 48 14.46 -8.88 -2.08
CA LEU A 48 13.37 -8.05 -2.58
C LEU A 48 13.18 -8.20 -4.10
N GLY A 49 14.24 -8.59 -4.83
CA GLY A 49 14.17 -8.93 -6.25
C GLY A 49 13.68 -7.78 -7.11
N HIS A 50 14.16 -6.55 -6.85
CA HIS A 50 13.80 -5.38 -7.63
C HIS A 50 14.10 -5.57 -9.11
N GLY A 51 13.14 -5.20 -9.96
CA GLY A 51 13.27 -5.31 -11.40
C GLY A 51 11.97 -4.92 -12.08
N PHE A 52 11.89 -5.19 -13.38
CA PHE A 52 10.67 -4.98 -14.14
C PHE A 52 9.78 -6.21 -14.01
N HIS A 53 8.60 -6.02 -13.40
CA HIS A 53 7.63 -7.08 -13.18
C HIS A 53 6.28 -6.69 -13.75
N GLU A 54 5.54 -7.67 -14.25
CA GLU A 54 4.17 -7.48 -14.74
C GLU A 54 3.22 -7.17 -13.57
N THR A 55 2.40 -6.14 -13.75
CA THR A 55 1.36 -5.76 -12.78
C THR A 55 0.04 -5.56 -13.52
N ARG A 56 -1.06 -5.42 -12.78
CA ARG A 56 -2.37 -5.05 -13.36
C ARG A 56 -2.32 -3.74 -14.16
N GLN A 57 -1.34 -2.88 -13.90
CA GLN A 57 -1.16 -1.59 -14.57
C GLN A 57 -0.06 -1.63 -15.64
N GLY A 58 0.36 -2.82 -16.07
CA GLY A 58 1.48 -3.04 -17.01
C GLY A 58 2.81 -3.31 -16.29
N THR A 59 3.87 -3.44 -17.06
CA THR A 59 5.23 -3.63 -16.56
C THR A 59 5.67 -2.44 -15.70
N ARG A 60 6.11 -2.68 -14.47
CA ARG A 60 6.63 -1.64 -13.58
C ARG A 60 7.94 -2.07 -12.96
N PHE A 61 8.84 -1.11 -12.74
CA PHE A 61 9.99 -1.32 -11.85
C PHE A 61 9.51 -1.40 -10.39
N THR A 62 9.63 -2.58 -9.77
CA THR A 62 9.09 -2.88 -8.43
C THR A 62 9.75 -4.15 -7.85
N LEU A 63 9.30 -4.60 -6.68
CA LEU A 63 9.67 -5.87 -6.05
C LEU A 63 9.21 -7.08 -6.87
N SER A 64 9.92 -8.19 -6.75
CA SER A 64 9.45 -9.45 -7.33
C SER A 64 8.11 -9.87 -6.73
N GLU A 65 7.27 -10.56 -7.50
CA GLU A 65 6.00 -11.09 -7.01
C GLU A 65 6.11 -11.95 -5.74
N PRO A 66 7.08 -12.88 -5.59
CA PRO A 66 7.25 -13.60 -4.33
C PRO A 66 7.64 -12.68 -3.16
N ALA A 67 8.56 -11.73 -3.37
CA ALA A 67 8.93 -10.77 -2.33
C ALA A 67 7.76 -9.88 -1.90
N ARG A 68 6.94 -9.43 -2.86
CA ARG A 68 5.73 -8.64 -2.57
C ARG A 68 4.75 -9.42 -1.69
N ARG A 69 4.51 -10.69 -2.00
CA ARG A 69 3.62 -11.55 -1.19
C ARG A 69 4.17 -11.75 0.22
N GLU A 70 5.47 -11.96 0.36
CA GLU A 70 6.13 -12.13 1.66
C GLU A 70 6.01 -10.85 2.51
N VAL A 71 6.32 -9.68 1.93
CA VAL A 71 6.15 -8.39 2.60
C VAL A 71 4.70 -8.19 3.06
N LEU A 72 3.72 -8.47 2.20
CA LEU A 72 2.31 -8.35 2.55
C LEU A 72 1.91 -9.30 3.67
N ALA A 73 2.39 -10.55 3.66
CA ALA A 73 2.11 -11.53 4.70
C ALA A 73 2.65 -11.07 6.05
N ARG A 74 3.91 -10.60 6.11
CA ARG A 74 4.52 -10.11 7.36
C ARG A 74 3.83 -8.84 7.87
N LEU A 75 3.48 -7.91 6.98
CA LEU A 75 2.71 -6.72 7.34
C LEU A 75 1.33 -7.08 7.90
N LEU A 76 0.65 -8.08 7.32
CA LEU A 76 -0.65 -8.55 7.81
C LEU A 76 -0.52 -9.14 9.22
N THR A 77 0.49 -9.97 9.48
CA THR A 77 0.77 -10.51 10.82
C THR A 77 1.01 -9.40 11.84
N LEU A 78 1.92 -8.45 11.54
CA LEU A 78 2.20 -7.31 12.41
C LEU A 78 0.95 -6.45 12.65
N ASN A 79 0.10 -6.27 11.64
CA ASN A 79 -1.13 -5.52 11.78
C ASN A 79 -2.07 -6.18 12.80
N HIS A 80 -2.25 -7.50 12.73
CA HIS A 80 -3.08 -8.23 13.69
C HIS A 80 -2.54 -8.14 15.12
N GLU A 81 -1.22 -8.23 15.30
CA GLU A 81 -0.57 -8.07 16.61
C GLU A 81 -0.80 -6.67 17.19
N CYS A 82 -0.49 -5.63 16.41
CA CYS A 82 -0.72 -4.24 16.78
C CYS A 82 -2.20 -3.97 17.10
N HIS A 83 -3.13 -4.51 16.31
CA HIS A 83 -4.56 -4.36 16.53
C HIS A 83 -5.01 -5.04 17.82
N ALA A 84 -4.54 -6.26 18.10
CA ALA A 84 -4.84 -6.94 19.37
C ALA A 84 -4.34 -6.13 20.58
N GLU A 85 -3.15 -5.54 20.48
CA GLU A 85 -2.62 -4.63 21.51
C GLU A 85 -3.46 -3.35 21.65
N GLU A 86 -3.88 -2.73 20.55
CA GLU A 86 -4.72 -1.54 20.55
C GLU A 86 -6.08 -1.81 21.24
N VAL A 87 -6.69 -2.95 20.91
CA VAL A 87 -7.94 -3.43 21.54
C VAL A 87 -7.72 -3.69 23.02
N ALA A 88 -6.62 -4.34 23.40
CA ALA A 88 -6.28 -4.60 24.81
C ALA A 88 -6.07 -3.29 25.60
N ARG A 89 -5.53 -2.25 24.96
CA ARG A 89 -5.35 -0.90 25.55
C ARG A 89 -6.66 -0.09 25.57
N GLY A 90 -7.76 -0.63 25.04
CA GLY A 90 -9.05 0.06 24.96
C GLY A 90 -9.03 1.29 24.05
N LEU A 91 -8.01 1.41 23.20
CA LEU A 91 -7.86 2.51 22.25
C LEU A 91 -8.69 2.29 20.97
N HIS A 92 -9.18 1.06 20.78
CA HIS A 92 -10.03 0.73 19.66
C HIS A 92 -11.50 1.12 19.94
N ASP A 93 -11.80 2.41 19.75
CA ASP A 93 -13.17 2.92 19.84
C ASP A 93 -14.03 2.32 18.72
N THR A 94 -14.84 1.33 19.09
CA THR A 94 -16.00 0.92 18.30
C THR A 94 -17.06 2.00 18.41
N LYS A 95 -16.87 3.15 17.73
CA LYS A 95 -17.84 4.26 17.57
C LYS A 95 -18.98 4.18 18.59
N LYS A 96 -18.70 4.52 19.86
CA LYS A 96 -19.78 4.73 20.83
C LYS A 96 -20.68 5.81 20.25
N GLY A 97 -21.93 5.43 20.03
CA GLY A 97 -22.95 6.23 19.37
C GLY A 97 -23.00 7.65 19.94
N GLY A 98 -22.54 8.61 19.15
CA GLY A 98 -22.88 10.01 19.31
C GLY A 98 -24.34 10.18 18.89
N THR A 99 -25.21 10.28 19.88
CA THR A 99 -26.64 10.58 19.78
C THR A 99 -26.84 11.82 18.89
N ARG A 100 -27.15 11.64 17.60
CA ARG A 100 -27.67 12.74 16.78
C ARG A 100 -29.11 13.00 17.20
N ALA A 101 -29.29 14.09 17.93
CA ALA A 101 -30.58 14.66 18.27
C ALA A 101 -31.51 14.71 17.03
N LYS A 102 -32.77 14.30 17.23
CA LYS A 102 -33.84 14.34 16.22
C LYS A 102 -34.05 15.78 15.73
N GLY A 103 -33.67 16.06 14.49
CA GLY A 103 -34.12 17.22 13.71
C GLY A 103 -34.89 16.72 12.48
N ALA A 104 -36.18 17.05 12.41
CA ALA A 104 -37.10 16.62 11.37
C ALA A 104 -36.70 17.13 9.98
N GLY A 105 -36.74 16.26 8.96
CA GLY A 105 -36.42 16.63 7.57
C GLY A 105 -36.70 15.51 6.55
N LYS A 106 -37.97 15.45 6.12
CA LYS A 106 -38.64 14.71 5.03
C LYS A 106 -37.79 14.05 3.90
N ALA A 107 -37.99 12.73 3.77
CA ALA A 107 -38.15 11.88 2.56
C ALA A 107 -37.31 12.08 1.27
N LYS A 108 -36.56 11.03 0.86
CA LYS A 108 -36.79 10.28 -0.41
C LYS A 108 -35.91 9.00 -0.45
N GLY A 109 -36.50 7.90 -0.92
CA GLY A 109 -35.93 6.56 -0.80
C GLY A 109 -34.90 6.15 -1.84
N ARG A 110 -34.18 5.06 -1.53
CA ARG A 110 -33.89 3.92 -2.43
C ARG A 110 -33.29 2.80 -1.57
N ALA A 111 -33.91 1.62 -1.58
CA ALA A 111 -33.43 0.44 -0.90
C ALA A 111 -32.02 0.06 -1.40
N LYS A 112 -31.07 -0.12 -0.48
CA LYS A 112 -29.73 -0.64 -0.79
C LYS A 112 -29.60 -2.00 -0.12
N GLN A 113 -29.46 -3.03 -0.95
CA GLN A 113 -29.26 -4.42 -0.54
C GLN A 113 -27.98 -4.54 0.32
N ALA A 114 -28.09 -5.33 1.38
CA ALA A 114 -26.98 -5.73 2.23
C ALA A 114 -26.11 -6.74 1.47
N GLY A 115 -24.95 -6.30 1.02
CA GLY A 115 -23.85 -7.17 0.62
C GLY A 115 -22.77 -7.05 1.67
N ALA A 116 -22.40 -8.18 2.28
CA ALA A 116 -21.24 -8.30 3.13
C ALA A 116 -20.02 -7.71 2.40
N GLY A 117 -19.33 -6.75 3.04
CA GLY A 117 -18.13 -6.15 2.47
C GLY A 117 -17.08 -7.24 2.27
N PRO A 118 -16.33 -7.23 1.15
CA PRO A 118 -15.27 -8.20 0.94
C PRO A 118 -14.19 -7.99 2.01
N THR A 119 -13.83 -9.08 2.68
CA THR A 119 -12.53 -9.27 3.33
C THR A 119 -11.47 -8.95 2.28
N LEU A 120 -10.67 -7.90 2.53
CA LEU A 120 -9.77 -7.33 1.51
C LEU A 120 -8.58 -8.24 1.17
N PHE A 121 -8.43 -9.37 1.87
CA PHE A 121 -7.27 -10.25 1.77
C PHE A 121 -7.65 -11.72 2.04
N GLU A 122 -8.56 -12.27 1.23
CA GLU A 122 -8.76 -13.73 1.09
C GLU A 122 -8.43 -14.19 -0.34
#